data_AF-A0A3M5G6F0-F1
#
_entry.id   AF-A0A3M5G6F0-F1
#
_cell.length_a   1.000
_cell.length_b   1.000
_cell.length_c   1.000
_cell.angle_alpha   90.00
_cell.angle_beta   90.00
_cell.angle_gamma   90.00
#
_symmetry.space_group_name_H-M   'P 1'
#
loop_
_entity.id
_entity.type
_entity.pdbx_description
1 polymer ?
#
loop_
_entity_poly.entity_id
_entity_poly.type
_entity_poly.pdbx_seq_one_letter_code
_entity_poly.pdbx_strand_id
1 'polypeptide(L)'
;MPWYKSGTVSVTQNSNAVIGTNTAFIANSRVGDGFRGPDGGWYEVTNIASNTAMSIAPNYQGTTNNAGGYALAPMQGYVKDSADALRALVNQFGSTLAVLGTSGTLAGVRAALSITNTDGLPEGAAKYFTEARVRGTPLTGFSSADASSVSAGDSVLTAIGKIQARLISSGLGYDAPLTSVDHNNKPCGTMGAYQRADWTGTTPDAGGGSMPAWFNVLSMGIETRKSMIVMQAYNVSSSWPRMWIRARHDNNYSSECEVYTTKNTMRSSDGTLKAI
;
A
#
# COMPACT_ATOMS: atom_id res chain seq x y z
N MET A 1 -60.33 -3.18 -22.05
CA MET A 1 -60.52 -4.63 -22.27
C MET A 1 -61.88 -5.01 -21.71
N PRO A 2 -62.80 -5.56 -22.51
CA PRO A 2 -64.13 -5.93 -22.03
C PRO A 2 -64.06 -7.10 -21.04
N TRP A 3 -64.83 -7.04 -19.95
CA TRP A 3 -64.93 -8.13 -18.97
C TRP A 3 -65.56 -9.39 -19.59
N TYR A 4 -65.08 -10.56 -19.15
CA TYR A 4 -65.58 -11.84 -19.66
C TYR A 4 -66.97 -12.16 -19.09
N LYS A 5 -67.92 -12.46 -19.96
CA LYS A 5 -69.35 -12.63 -19.64
C LYS A 5 -70.07 -13.67 -20.52
N SER A 6 -69.32 -14.56 -21.15
CA SER A 6 -69.88 -15.59 -22.04
C SER A 6 -70.46 -16.74 -21.21
N GLY A 7 -71.63 -17.25 -21.60
CA GLY A 7 -72.33 -18.31 -20.88
C GLY A 7 -73.11 -17.81 -19.66
N THR A 8 -73.57 -18.74 -18.84
CA THR A 8 -74.32 -18.46 -17.59
C THR A 8 -73.69 -19.21 -16.44
N VAL A 9 -74.02 -18.78 -15.21
CA VAL A 9 -73.54 -19.43 -13.98
C VAL A 9 -74.70 -19.83 -13.08
N SER A 10 -74.59 -21.01 -12.49
CA SER A 10 -75.40 -21.48 -11.38
C SER A 10 -74.68 -21.18 -10.08
N VAL A 11 -75.34 -20.41 -9.21
CA VAL A 11 -74.85 -19.96 -7.92
C VAL A 11 -75.93 -20.21 -6.87
N THR A 12 -75.55 -20.82 -5.76
CA THR A 12 -76.47 -21.15 -4.67
C THR A 12 -76.22 -20.23 -3.50
N GLN A 13 -77.28 -19.71 -2.88
CA GLN A 13 -77.16 -18.88 -1.69
C GLN A 13 -76.34 -19.57 -0.61
N ASN A 14 -75.45 -18.83 0.04
CA ASN A 14 -74.52 -19.31 1.06
C ASN A 14 -73.53 -20.39 0.60
N SER A 15 -73.34 -20.58 -0.71
CA SER A 15 -72.32 -21.45 -1.29
C SER A 15 -71.19 -20.64 -1.91
N ASN A 16 -69.98 -21.18 -1.90
CA ASN A 16 -68.84 -20.62 -2.63
C ASN A 16 -68.75 -21.14 -4.07
N ALA A 17 -69.54 -22.15 -4.45
CA ALA A 17 -69.45 -22.76 -5.77
C ALA A 17 -70.16 -21.94 -6.85
N VAL A 18 -69.45 -21.70 -7.95
CA VAL A 18 -69.97 -21.11 -9.18
C VAL A 18 -69.81 -22.14 -10.30
N ILE A 19 -70.94 -22.64 -10.82
CA ILE A 19 -70.96 -23.66 -11.86
C ILE A 19 -71.41 -23.04 -13.17
N GLY A 20 -70.49 -22.93 -14.13
CA GLY A 20 -70.73 -22.31 -15.42
C GLY A 20 -71.26 -23.27 -16.48
N THR A 21 -72.09 -22.76 -17.39
CA THR A 21 -72.51 -23.43 -18.64
C THR A 21 -72.06 -22.59 -19.82
N ASN A 22 -71.39 -23.20 -20.81
CA ASN A 22 -70.76 -22.50 -21.94
C ASN A 22 -69.78 -21.39 -21.50
N THR A 23 -69.04 -21.67 -20.42
CA THR A 23 -68.02 -20.80 -19.84
C THR A 23 -66.62 -21.37 -20.13
N ALA A 24 -65.62 -20.52 -20.00
CA ALA A 24 -64.21 -20.83 -20.19
C ALA A 24 -63.37 -20.11 -19.10
N PHE A 25 -63.64 -20.44 -17.84
CA PHE A 25 -63.05 -19.74 -16.69
C PHE A 25 -61.53 -19.76 -16.67
N ILE A 26 -60.88 -20.89 -16.97
CA ILE A 26 -59.41 -21.01 -16.95
C ILE A 26 -58.74 -20.04 -17.92
N ALA A 27 -59.33 -19.85 -19.11
CA ALA A 27 -58.74 -19.00 -20.13
C ALA A 27 -58.97 -17.50 -19.90
N ASN A 28 -59.95 -17.13 -19.06
CA ASN A 28 -60.44 -15.75 -18.97
C ASN A 28 -60.41 -15.16 -17.56
N SER A 29 -59.94 -15.91 -16.56
CA SER A 29 -59.82 -15.43 -15.18
C SER A 29 -58.70 -16.13 -14.42
N ARG A 30 -58.32 -15.56 -13.28
CA ARG A 30 -57.33 -16.06 -12.34
C ARG A 30 -57.89 -15.97 -10.91
N VAL A 31 -57.33 -16.75 -10.01
CA VAL A 31 -57.55 -16.57 -8.57
C VAL A 31 -57.13 -15.14 -8.17
N GLY A 32 -57.98 -14.46 -7.40
CA GLY A 32 -57.85 -13.04 -7.04
C GLY A 32 -58.62 -12.08 -7.95
N ASP A 33 -59.16 -12.54 -9.08
CA ASP A 33 -60.02 -11.71 -9.93
C ASP A 33 -61.38 -11.42 -9.27
N GLY A 34 -62.03 -10.35 -9.74
CA GLY A 34 -63.38 -10.01 -9.35
C GLY A 34 -64.41 -10.79 -10.13
N PHE A 35 -65.21 -11.60 -9.45
CA PHE A 35 -66.45 -12.15 -9.97
C PHE A 35 -67.62 -11.25 -9.59
N ARG A 36 -68.35 -10.76 -10.60
CA ARG A 36 -69.64 -10.10 -10.41
C ARG A 36 -70.76 -11.10 -10.62
N GLY A 37 -71.47 -11.42 -9.55
CA GLY A 37 -72.56 -12.38 -9.57
C GLY A 37 -73.84 -11.86 -10.24
N PRO A 38 -74.83 -12.75 -10.47
CA PRO A 38 -76.13 -12.38 -11.05
C PRO A 38 -76.96 -11.42 -10.18
N ASP A 39 -76.63 -11.35 -8.89
CA ASP A 39 -77.15 -10.38 -7.92
C ASP A 39 -76.52 -8.99 -8.07
N GLY A 40 -75.52 -8.84 -8.95
CA GLY A 40 -74.74 -7.63 -9.13
C GLY A 40 -73.64 -7.42 -8.09
N GLY A 41 -73.52 -8.32 -7.11
CA GLY A 41 -72.52 -8.29 -6.04
C GLY A 41 -71.13 -8.67 -6.51
N TRP A 42 -70.10 -8.19 -5.79
CA TRP A 42 -68.69 -8.47 -6.08
C TRP A 42 -68.13 -9.50 -5.11
N TYR A 43 -67.41 -10.46 -5.67
CA TYR A 43 -66.80 -11.57 -4.96
C TYR A 43 -65.38 -11.79 -5.49
N GLU A 44 -64.48 -12.25 -4.63
CA GLU A 44 -63.14 -12.66 -5.02
C GLU A 44 -63.16 -14.10 -5.51
N VAL A 45 -62.55 -14.38 -6.66
CA VAL A 45 -62.33 -15.75 -7.13
C VAL A 45 -61.23 -16.39 -6.27
N THR A 46 -61.55 -17.45 -5.53
CA THR A 46 -60.61 -18.14 -4.63
C THR A 46 -60.00 -19.40 -5.23
N ASN A 47 -60.67 -20.01 -6.21
CA ASN A 47 -60.17 -21.19 -6.91
C ASN A 47 -60.82 -21.30 -8.29
N ILE A 48 -60.12 -21.87 -9.27
CA ILE A 48 -60.67 -22.20 -10.59
C ILE A 48 -60.39 -23.68 -10.84
N ALA A 49 -61.41 -24.52 -10.66
CA ALA A 49 -61.27 -25.98 -10.74
C ALA A 49 -61.35 -26.48 -12.19
N SER A 50 -62.10 -25.80 -13.07
CA SER A 50 -62.23 -26.15 -14.49
C SER A 50 -62.72 -24.95 -15.30
N ASN A 51 -62.88 -25.12 -16.62
CA ASN A 51 -63.54 -24.12 -17.47
C ASN A 51 -64.98 -23.78 -17.04
N THR A 52 -65.62 -24.66 -16.24
CA THR A 52 -67.03 -24.57 -15.84
C THR A 52 -67.23 -24.62 -14.33
N ALA A 53 -66.17 -24.61 -13.52
CA ALA A 53 -66.28 -24.62 -12.07
C ALA A 53 -65.23 -23.73 -11.44
N MET A 54 -65.68 -22.78 -10.60
CA MET A 54 -64.82 -21.92 -9.79
C MET A 54 -65.42 -21.71 -8.39
N SER A 55 -64.62 -21.20 -7.48
CA SER A 55 -65.03 -20.87 -6.12
C SER A 55 -64.85 -19.38 -5.85
N ILE A 56 -65.74 -18.79 -5.04
CA ILE A 56 -65.73 -17.37 -4.69
C ILE A 56 -65.74 -17.12 -3.17
N ALA A 57 -65.27 -15.95 -2.74
CA ALA A 57 -65.36 -15.46 -1.37
C ALA A 57 -65.80 -13.97 -1.31
N PRO A 58 -66.62 -13.57 -0.33
CA PRO A 58 -67.39 -14.44 0.57
C PRO A 58 -68.36 -15.35 -0.21
N ASN A 59 -69.03 -16.29 0.47
CA ASN A 59 -70.04 -17.13 -0.19
C ASN A 59 -71.12 -16.27 -0.85
N TYR A 60 -71.77 -16.78 -1.90
CA TYR A 60 -72.79 -16.05 -2.66
C TYR A 60 -73.94 -15.60 -1.75
N GLN A 61 -74.20 -14.29 -1.72
CA GLN A 61 -75.15 -13.67 -0.78
C GLN A 61 -76.56 -13.53 -1.38
N GLY A 62 -76.66 -13.48 -2.71
CA GLY A 62 -77.93 -13.38 -3.43
C GLY A 62 -78.80 -14.64 -3.33
N THR A 63 -80.04 -14.53 -3.81
CA THR A 63 -80.95 -15.68 -3.97
C THR A 63 -80.39 -16.67 -5.00
N THR A 64 -80.50 -17.98 -4.72
CA THR A 64 -80.06 -19.03 -5.63
C THR A 64 -80.54 -18.80 -7.06
N ASN A 65 -79.62 -18.83 -8.02
CA ASN A 65 -79.88 -18.62 -9.43
C ASN A 65 -79.18 -19.71 -10.24
N ASN A 66 -79.95 -20.51 -10.98
CA ASN A 66 -79.43 -21.68 -11.71
C ASN A 66 -78.86 -21.33 -13.10
N ALA A 67 -79.07 -20.10 -13.60
CA ALA A 67 -78.62 -19.66 -14.92
C ALA A 67 -78.51 -18.13 -15.01
N GLY A 68 -77.69 -17.53 -14.14
CA GLY A 68 -77.53 -16.08 -14.06
C GLY A 68 -76.43 -15.53 -14.99
N GLY A 69 -76.57 -14.26 -15.36
CA GLY A 69 -75.50 -13.50 -16.02
C GLY A 69 -74.41 -13.12 -15.01
N TYR A 70 -73.17 -13.03 -15.47
CA TYR A 70 -72.02 -12.70 -14.62
C TYR A 70 -71.00 -11.86 -15.41
N ALA A 71 -70.00 -11.34 -14.70
CA ALA A 71 -68.81 -10.79 -15.32
C ALA A 71 -67.55 -11.13 -14.50
N LEU A 72 -66.44 -11.40 -15.19
CA LEU A 72 -65.11 -11.53 -14.58
C LEU A 72 -64.28 -10.28 -14.91
N ALA A 73 -63.84 -9.58 -13.85
CA ALA A 73 -62.99 -8.41 -13.91
C ALA A 73 -61.56 -8.78 -13.44
N PRO A 74 -60.55 -8.64 -14.30
CA PRO A 74 -59.17 -8.89 -13.91
C PRO A 74 -58.71 -7.92 -12.80
N MET A 75 -58.25 -8.45 -11.66
CA MET A 75 -57.68 -7.63 -10.57
C MET A 75 -56.15 -7.71 -10.63
N GLN A 76 -55.50 -6.63 -11.08
CA GLN A 76 -54.05 -6.64 -11.31
C GLN A 76 -53.25 -6.45 -10.01
N GLY A 77 -53.08 -7.53 -9.23
CA GLY A 77 -52.10 -7.58 -8.13
C GLY A 77 -50.65 -7.56 -8.64
N TYR A 78 -50.36 -8.24 -9.75
CA TYR A 78 -49.01 -8.36 -10.32
C TYR A 78 -48.38 -7.03 -10.77
N VAL A 79 -49.18 -6.04 -11.16
CA VAL A 79 -48.67 -4.71 -11.53
C VAL A 79 -48.17 -3.95 -10.32
N LYS A 80 -48.79 -4.15 -9.15
CA LYS A 80 -48.32 -3.54 -7.90
C LYS A 80 -46.99 -4.16 -7.47
N ASP A 81 -46.88 -5.48 -7.46
CA ASP A 81 -45.65 -6.16 -7.03
C ASP A 81 -44.49 -5.86 -7.97
N SER A 82 -44.74 -5.82 -9.29
CA SER A 82 -43.73 -5.43 -10.28
C SER A 82 -43.32 -3.97 -10.14
N ALA A 83 -44.28 -3.07 -9.87
CA ALA A 83 -43.99 -1.66 -9.63
C ALA A 83 -43.21 -1.46 -8.32
N ASP A 84 -43.53 -2.21 -7.27
CA ASP A 84 -42.80 -2.17 -6.00
C ASP A 84 -41.38 -2.73 -6.16
N ALA A 85 -41.21 -3.83 -6.91
CA ALA A 85 -39.90 -4.39 -7.24
C ALA A 85 -39.05 -3.40 -8.05
N LEU A 86 -39.64 -2.74 -9.06
CA LEU A 86 -38.96 -1.71 -9.84
C LEU A 86 -38.61 -0.49 -8.98
N ARG A 87 -39.52 -0.06 -8.10
CA ARG A 87 -39.26 1.05 -7.17
C ARG A 87 -38.14 0.71 -6.20
N ALA A 88 -38.09 -0.53 -5.70
CA ALA A 88 -37.01 -1.01 -4.85
C ALA A 88 -35.67 -0.98 -5.61
N LEU A 89 -35.63 -1.45 -6.86
CA LEU A 89 -34.45 -1.38 -7.71
C LEU A 89 -33.97 0.06 -7.91
N VAL A 90 -34.87 0.98 -8.26
CA VAL A 90 -34.54 2.40 -8.50
C VAL A 90 -34.06 3.07 -7.21
N ASN A 91 -34.64 2.78 -6.06
CA ASN A 91 -34.19 3.33 -4.78
C ASN A 91 -32.80 2.80 -4.41
N GLN A 92 -32.51 1.53 -4.70
CA GLN A 92 -31.24 0.90 -4.37
C GLN A 92 -30.10 1.34 -5.30
N PHE A 93 -30.36 1.48 -6.60
CA PHE A 93 -29.32 1.68 -7.62
C PHE A 93 -29.41 2.99 -8.39
N GLY A 94 -30.48 3.78 -8.24
CA GLY A 94 -30.73 4.98 -9.03
C GLY A 94 -29.61 6.01 -8.92
N SER A 95 -29.08 6.22 -7.72
CA SER A 95 -27.94 7.12 -7.49
C SER A 95 -26.65 6.63 -8.17
N THR A 96 -26.35 5.33 -8.06
CA THR A 96 -25.19 4.71 -8.72
C THR A 96 -25.30 4.78 -10.24
N LEU A 97 -26.49 4.51 -10.78
CA LEU A 97 -26.72 4.53 -12.22
C LEU A 97 -26.72 5.96 -12.78
N ALA A 98 -27.20 6.95 -12.01
CA ALA A 98 -27.09 8.37 -12.38
C ALA A 98 -25.62 8.81 -12.49
N VAL A 99 -24.77 8.39 -11.55
CA VAL A 99 -23.32 8.64 -11.60
C VAL A 99 -22.68 8.03 -12.85
N LEU A 100 -23.03 6.79 -13.18
CA LEU A 100 -22.55 6.12 -14.40
C LEU A 100 -23.09 6.76 -15.68
N GLY A 101 -24.32 7.25 -15.68
CA GLY A 101 -24.98 7.86 -16.84
C GLY A 101 -24.44 9.25 -17.20
N THR A 102 -24.10 10.08 -16.20
CA THR A 102 -23.52 11.41 -16.43
C THR A 102 -22.06 11.32 -16.91
N SER A 103 -21.35 10.27 -16.52
CA SER A 103 -19.93 10.15 -16.86
C SER A 103 -19.50 8.68 -16.93
N GLY A 104 -19.91 7.99 -18.01
CA GLY A 104 -19.63 6.57 -18.25
C GLY A 104 -18.15 6.21 -18.48
N THR A 105 -17.23 7.14 -18.21
CA THR A 105 -15.80 6.89 -18.21
C THR A 105 -15.30 6.66 -16.78
N LEU A 106 -14.20 5.92 -16.63
CA LEU A 106 -13.55 5.73 -15.33
C LEU A 106 -13.26 7.07 -14.63
N ALA A 107 -12.86 8.10 -15.38
CA ALA A 107 -12.60 9.44 -14.87
C ALA A 107 -13.87 10.12 -14.34
N GLY A 108 -14.99 9.89 -15.02
CA GLY A 108 -16.30 10.38 -14.67
C GLY A 108 -16.85 9.86 -13.34
N VAL A 109 -16.87 8.53 -13.20
CA VAL A 109 -17.28 7.86 -11.97
C VAL A 109 -16.41 8.29 -10.79
N ARG A 110 -15.09 8.40 -11.03
CA ARG A 110 -14.14 8.91 -10.02
C ARG A 110 -14.46 10.34 -9.60
N ALA A 111 -14.76 11.24 -10.54
CA ALA A 111 -15.12 12.62 -10.22
C ALA A 111 -16.43 12.71 -9.41
N ALA A 112 -17.45 11.94 -9.79
CA ALA A 112 -18.73 11.90 -9.08
C ALA A 112 -18.63 11.32 -7.66
N LEU A 113 -17.71 10.38 -7.43
CA LEU A 113 -17.38 9.85 -6.10
C LEU A 113 -16.35 10.71 -5.35
N SER A 114 -15.94 11.86 -5.90
CA SER A 114 -14.89 12.73 -5.35
C SER A 114 -13.52 12.03 -5.16
N ILE A 115 -13.24 11.01 -5.97
CA ILE A 115 -11.99 10.23 -5.99
C ILE A 115 -11.07 10.76 -7.10
N THR A 116 -10.85 12.07 -7.12
CA THR A 116 -10.08 12.76 -8.16
C THR A 116 -8.58 12.44 -8.06
N ASN A 117 -8.10 12.17 -6.85
CA ASN A 117 -6.78 11.67 -6.53
C ASN A 117 -6.87 10.54 -5.48
N THR A 118 -5.73 10.14 -4.92
CA THR A 118 -5.64 9.09 -3.90
C THR A 118 -6.29 9.47 -2.57
N ASP A 119 -6.45 10.76 -2.29
CA ASP A 119 -6.97 11.25 -1.00
C ASP A 119 -8.48 10.97 -0.84
N GLY A 120 -9.18 10.76 -1.96
CA GLY A 120 -10.59 10.36 -1.97
C GLY A 120 -10.83 8.87 -1.82
N LEU A 121 -9.79 8.02 -1.77
CA LEU A 121 -9.95 6.60 -1.48
C LEU A 121 -9.90 6.36 0.03
N PRO A 122 -10.94 5.77 0.65
CA PRO A 122 -10.87 5.34 2.03
C PRO A 122 -9.77 4.29 2.21
N GLU A 123 -8.74 4.59 2.98
CA GLU A 123 -7.66 3.65 3.29
C GLU A 123 -8.16 2.59 4.29
N GLY A 124 -8.75 1.51 3.76
CA GLY A 124 -9.11 0.31 4.50
C GLY A 124 -8.27 -0.89 4.05
N ALA A 125 -8.92 -1.94 3.56
CA ALA A 125 -8.26 -3.08 2.92
C ALA A 125 -7.59 -2.70 1.56
N ALA A 126 -7.98 -1.58 0.94
CA ALA A 126 -7.48 -1.11 -0.35
C ALA A 126 -6.38 -0.03 -0.18
N LYS A 127 -5.25 -0.38 0.47
CA LYS A 127 -4.14 0.55 0.73
C LYS A 127 -3.43 0.94 -0.57
N TYR A 128 -3.26 2.25 -0.81
CA TYR A 128 -2.53 2.74 -1.98
C TYR A 128 -1.01 2.56 -1.84
N PHE A 129 -0.51 2.77 -0.61
CA PHE A 129 0.86 2.47 -0.19
C PHE A 129 0.92 1.18 0.62
N THR A 130 1.14 0.05 -0.06
CA THR A 130 1.46 -1.21 0.62
C THR A 130 2.92 -1.21 1.06
N GLU A 131 3.25 -1.98 2.09
CA GLU A 131 4.64 -2.11 2.55
C GLU A 131 5.58 -2.56 1.42
N ALA A 132 5.11 -3.44 0.53
CA ALA A 132 5.86 -3.90 -0.63
C ALA A 132 6.14 -2.76 -1.62
N ARG A 133 5.16 -1.87 -1.86
CA ARG A 133 5.35 -0.69 -2.71
C ARG A 133 6.29 0.32 -2.09
N VAL A 134 6.21 0.55 -0.78
CA VAL A 134 7.15 1.42 -0.06
C VAL A 134 8.58 0.89 -0.19
N ARG A 135 8.81 -0.40 0.07
CA ARG A 135 10.13 -1.03 -0.05
C ARG A 135 10.67 -1.06 -1.49
N GLY A 136 9.79 -1.15 -2.49
CA GLY A 136 10.17 -1.21 -3.90
C GLY A 136 10.34 0.15 -4.58
N THR A 137 10.11 1.26 -3.87
CA THR A 137 10.18 2.61 -4.46
C THR A 137 11.64 3.00 -4.75
N PRO A 138 12.02 3.26 -6.02
CA PRO A 138 13.36 3.72 -6.35
C PRO A 138 13.65 5.10 -5.76
N LEU A 139 14.84 5.29 -5.19
CA LEU A 139 15.31 6.58 -4.67
C LEU A 139 15.93 7.45 -5.78
N THR A 140 15.24 7.61 -6.90
CA THR A 140 15.75 8.41 -8.04
C THR A 140 16.07 9.83 -7.59
N GLY A 141 17.28 10.30 -7.90
CA GLY A 141 17.78 11.59 -7.41
C GLY A 141 18.46 11.52 -6.04
N PHE A 142 18.63 10.33 -5.46
CA PHE A 142 19.50 10.12 -4.30
C PHE A 142 20.92 10.64 -4.57
N SER A 143 21.46 11.40 -3.63
CA SER A 143 22.83 11.93 -3.68
C SER A 143 23.43 11.94 -2.29
N SER A 144 24.65 11.42 -2.17
CA SER A 144 25.45 11.43 -0.93
C SER A 144 26.58 12.46 -1.00
N ALA A 145 26.41 13.53 -1.78
CA ALA A 145 27.45 14.54 -2.00
C ALA A 145 27.48 15.65 -0.93
N ASP A 146 26.34 15.94 -0.28
CA ASP A 146 26.20 17.02 0.69
C ASP A 146 26.21 16.48 2.12
N ALA A 147 27.22 16.84 2.92
CA ALA A 147 27.38 16.42 4.32
C ALA A 147 26.89 17.47 5.33
N SER A 148 26.09 18.46 4.91
CA SER A 148 25.47 19.41 5.82
C SER A 148 24.45 18.75 6.76
N SER A 149 24.12 19.41 7.87
CA SER A 149 23.07 18.95 8.78
C SER A 149 21.71 18.89 8.08
N VAL A 150 20.90 17.92 8.49
CA VAL A 150 19.49 17.85 8.06
C VAL A 150 18.75 19.07 8.60
N SER A 151 17.98 19.73 7.75
CA SER A 151 17.22 20.94 8.03
C SER A 151 15.74 20.75 7.68
N ALA A 152 14.87 21.61 8.20
CA ALA A 152 13.42 21.53 8.01
C ALA A 152 12.97 21.67 6.54
N GLY A 153 13.81 22.24 5.68
CA GLY A 153 13.55 22.33 4.23
C GLY A 153 13.97 21.09 3.43
N ASP A 154 14.66 20.12 4.04
CA ASP A 154 15.12 18.94 3.32
C ASP A 154 13.96 17.98 3.05
N SER A 155 13.92 17.45 1.83
CA SER A 155 13.08 16.29 1.53
C SER A 155 13.60 15.06 2.29
N VAL A 156 12.76 14.04 2.51
CA VAL A 156 13.18 12.76 3.11
C VAL A 156 14.34 12.15 2.33
N LEU A 157 14.31 12.22 1.00
CA LEU A 157 15.37 11.71 0.13
C LEU A 157 16.69 12.47 0.34
N THR A 158 16.63 13.80 0.40
CA THR A 158 17.78 14.67 0.69
C THR A 158 18.34 14.39 2.08
N ALA A 159 17.48 14.22 3.08
CA ALA A 159 17.88 13.91 4.45
C ALA A 159 18.60 12.56 4.54
N ILE A 160 18.11 11.51 3.89
CA ILE A 160 18.79 10.20 3.82
C ILE A 160 20.16 10.35 3.14
N GLY A 161 20.24 11.12 2.04
CA GLY A 161 21.49 11.44 1.35
C GLY A 161 22.51 12.14 2.25
N LYS A 162 22.09 13.18 2.97
CA LYS A 162 22.91 13.92 3.95
C LYS A 162 23.36 13.04 5.11
N ILE A 163 22.49 12.19 5.64
CA ILE A 163 22.84 11.24 6.70
C ILE A 163 23.93 10.29 6.22
N GLN A 164 23.80 9.72 5.03
CA GLN A 164 24.84 8.86 4.45
C GLN A 164 26.14 9.63 4.21
N ALA A 165 26.08 10.85 3.67
CA ALA A 165 27.25 11.70 3.45
C ALA A 165 27.99 12.03 4.76
N ARG A 166 27.26 12.29 5.85
CA ARG A 166 27.82 12.54 7.18
C ARG A 166 28.43 11.30 7.82
N LEU A 167 27.84 10.12 7.59
CA LEU A 167 28.41 8.86 8.04
C LEU A 167 29.76 8.58 7.35
N ILE A 168 29.83 8.85 6.04
CA ILE A 168 31.08 8.76 5.28
C ILE A 168 32.09 9.80 5.79
N SER A 169 31.68 11.06 5.97
CA SER A 169 32.60 12.13 6.40
C SER A 169 33.13 11.97 7.82
N SER A 170 32.37 11.30 8.70
CA SER A 170 32.79 11.02 10.09
C SER A 170 33.70 9.79 10.21
N GLY A 171 33.95 9.05 9.12
CA GLY A 171 34.83 7.88 9.11
C GLY A 171 34.20 6.61 9.72
N LEU A 172 32.91 6.64 10.07
CA LEU A 172 32.21 5.53 10.75
C LEU A 172 31.47 4.57 9.80
N GLY A 173 31.71 4.65 8.48
CA GLY A 173 31.00 3.83 7.47
C GLY A 173 31.75 3.61 6.15
N TYR A 174 33.09 3.60 6.16
CA TYR A 174 33.87 3.24 4.99
C TYR A 174 33.96 1.70 4.85
N ASP A 175 33.23 1.11 3.90
CA ASP A 175 33.44 -0.27 3.40
C ASP A 175 34.12 -0.26 2.00
N ALA A 176 34.69 0.88 1.61
CA ALA A 176 35.49 0.97 0.41
C ALA A 176 36.97 0.71 0.77
N PRO A 177 37.70 -0.17 0.03
CA PRO A 177 39.15 -0.19 0.11
C PRO A 177 39.65 1.22 -0.23
N LEU A 178 40.13 1.95 0.78
CA LEU A 178 40.67 3.29 0.63
C LEU A 178 41.87 3.21 -0.30
N THR A 179 41.68 3.55 -1.58
CA THR A 179 42.70 3.50 -2.64
C THR A 179 43.75 4.61 -2.49
N SER A 180 43.58 5.52 -1.54
CA SER A 180 44.51 6.60 -1.24
C SER A 180 44.46 6.98 0.25
N VAL A 181 45.64 7.08 0.85
CA VAL A 181 45.87 7.53 2.23
C VAL A 181 45.66 9.06 2.29
N ASP A 182 44.42 9.52 2.21
CA ASP A 182 44.15 10.96 2.38
C ASP A 182 43.94 11.35 3.85
N HIS A 183 44.90 10.94 4.71
CA HIS A 183 45.13 11.60 6.01
C HIS A 183 45.49 13.08 5.83
N ASN A 184 45.90 13.47 4.61
CA ASN A 184 46.25 14.84 4.23
C ASN A 184 45.05 15.79 4.12
N ASN A 185 43.85 15.24 3.87
CA ASN A 185 42.69 16.03 3.51
C ASN A 185 41.50 15.88 4.46
N LYS A 186 41.48 14.90 5.38
CA LYS A 186 40.38 14.73 6.36
C LYS A 186 40.81 14.14 7.71
N PRO A 187 41.50 14.89 8.60
CA PRO A 187 41.52 14.54 10.01
C PRO A 187 40.14 14.90 10.60
N CYS A 188 39.14 14.05 10.36
CA CYS A 188 37.97 14.06 11.23
C CYS A 188 38.44 13.59 12.61
N GLY A 189 37.86 14.09 13.70
CA GLY A 189 38.19 13.73 15.08
C GLY A 189 37.93 12.26 15.45
N THR A 190 38.07 11.34 14.52
CA THR A 190 37.93 9.90 14.66
C THR A 190 39.30 9.26 14.43
N MET A 191 39.73 8.45 15.38
CA MET A 191 40.86 7.54 15.23
C MET A 191 40.64 6.66 14.00
N GLY A 192 41.37 6.90 12.90
CA GLY A 192 41.32 6.03 11.71
C GLY A 192 42.36 4.93 11.81
N ALA A 193 41.99 3.69 11.47
CA ALA A 193 42.89 2.55 11.32
C ALA A 193 42.97 2.15 9.84
N TYR A 194 44.18 2.00 9.30
CA TYR A 194 44.42 1.79 7.86
C TYR A 194 45.29 0.57 7.66
N GLN A 195 44.94 -0.34 6.74
CA GLN A 195 45.76 -1.49 6.37
C GLN A 195 45.98 -1.50 4.85
N ARG A 196 47.25 -1.44 4.38
CA ARG A 196 47.62 -1.57 2.96
C ARG A 196 48.51 -2.79 2.74
N ALA A 197 48.29 -3.51 1.64
CA ALA A 197 48.84 -4.85 1.38
C ALA A 197 49.93 -4.90 0.29
N ASP A 198 50.78 -3.87 0.16
CA ASP A 198 51.80 -3.85 -0.90
C ASP A 198 53.19 -4.19 -0.34
N TRP A 199 53.81 -5.26 -0.87
CA TRP A 199 55.01 -5.94 -0.32
C TRP A 199 56.37 -5.36 -0.78
N THR A 200 56.59 -4.04 -0.88
CA THR A 200 57.84 -3.56 -1.52
C THR A 200 58.59 -2.36 -0.92
N GLY A 201 58.27 -1.88 0.29
CA GLY A 201 58.87 -0.64 0.83
C GLY A 201 60.02 -0.79 1.85
N THR A 202 60.95 0.16 1.82
CA THR A 202 61.96 0.48 2.85
C THR A 202 61.34 1.19 4.06
N THR A 203 62.14 1.62 5.05
CA THR A 203 61.67 2.48 6.15
C THR A 203 60.90 3.70 5.62
N PRO A 204 59.76 4.09 6.22
CA PRO A 204 59.00 5.25 5.79
C PRO A 204 59.89 6.50 5.78
N ASP A 205 60.02 7.16 4.64
CA ASP A 205 60.53 8.51 4.58
C ASP A 205 59.36 9.48 4.29
N ALA A 206 59.47 10.70 4.79
CA ALA A 206 58.43 11.72 4.63
C ALA A 206 58.26 12.20 3.17
N GLY A 207 58.96 11.59 2.22
CA GLY A 207 59.19 12.09 0.87
C GLY A 207 58.80 11.08 -0.19
N GLY A 208 57.51 10.75 -0.31
CA GLY A 208 56.96 10.09 -1.51
C GLY A 208 57.54 8.72 -1.86
N GLY A 209 58.33 8.08 -0.99
CA GLY A 209 58.83 6.73 -1.16
C GLY A 209 57.73 5.68 -0.98
N SER A 210 57.88 4.54 -1.67
CA SER A 210 57.01 3.37 -1.53
C SER A 210 56.95 2.90 -0.07
N MET A 211 55.75 2.90 0.51
CA MET A 211 55.51 2.49 1.90
C MET A 211 55.77 0.98 2.12
N PRO A 212 56.24 0.55 3.31
CA PRO A 212 56.51 -0.85 3.63
C PRO A 212 55.25 -1.72 3.76
N ALA A 213 55.44 -3.03 3.68
CA ALA A 213 54.39 -4.04 3.75
C ALA A 213 53.68 -4.03 5.11
N TRP A 214 52.34 -3.96 5.10
CA TRP A 214 51.46 -4.02 6.28
C TRP A 214 51.78 -2.97 7.36
N PHE A 215 51.38 -1.73 7.09
CA PHE A 215 51.40 -0.67 8.09
C PHE A 215 50.00 -0.39 8.62
N ASN A 216 49.90 -0.14 9.92
CA ASN A 216 48.73 0.46 10.56
C ASN A 216 49.08 1.88 10.99
N VAL A 217 48.24 2.85 10.64
CA VAL A 217 48.34 4.21 11.14
C VAL A 217 47.19 4.48 12.09
N LEU A 218 47.49 5.01 13.26
CA LEU A 218 46.53 5.70 14.12
C LEU A 218 46.85 7.21 14.03
N SER A 219 45.89 8.02 13.60
CA SER A 219 46.04 9.47 13.56
C SER A 219 44.96 10.18 14.36
N MET A 220 45.34 11.25 15.06
CA MET A 220 44.46 12.06 15.91
C MET A 220 44.78 13.53 15.69
N GLY A 221 43.77 14.36 15.36
CA GLY A 221 43.96 15.79 15.09
C GLY A 221 42.66 16.53 14.73
N ILE A 222 42.74 17.86 14.56
CA ILE A 222 41.61 18.73 14.20
C ILE A 222 41.85 19.45 12.86
N GLU A 223 40.77 19.82 12.18
CA GLU A 223 40.76 20.28 10.78
C GLU A 223 41.34 21.70 10.57
N THR A 224 41.13 22.62 11.51
CA THR A 224 41.36 24.06 11.26
C THR A 224 42.85 24.47 11.23
N ARG A 225 43.73 23.70 11.88
CA ARG A 225 45.21 23.80 11.82
C ARG A 225 45.75 22.41 12.02
N LYS A 226 46.23 21.75 10.96
CA LYS A 226 46.46 20.29 10.86
C LYS A 226 47.56 19.79 11.81
N SER A 227 47.29 19.86 13.11
CA SER A 227 48.11 19.35 14.19
C SER A 227 47.70 17.92 14.43
N MET A 228 48.57 16.97 14.07
CA MET A 228 48.25 15.54 14.15
C MET A 228 49.36 14.80 14.88
N ILE A 229 48.98 13.88 15.77
CA ILE A 229 49.87 12.81 16.21
C ILE A 229 49.61 11.61 15.30
N VAL A 230 50.67 11.08 14.72
CA VAL A 230 50.64 9.92 13.84
C VAL A 230 51.44 8.81 14.50
N MET A 231 50.79 7.69 14.78
CA MET A 231 51.44 6.47 15.24
C MET A 231 51.41 5.45 14.10
N GLN A 232 52.56 4.89 13.77
CA GLN A 232 52.70 3.92 12.70
C GLN A 232 53.27 2.63 13.28
N ALA A 233 52.62 1.51 13.00
CA ALA A 233 53.13 0.18 13.33
C ALA A 233 53.26 -0.62 12.04
N TYR A 234 54.44 -1.15 11.75
CA TYR A 234 54.63 -2.05 10.60
C TYR A 234 55.71 -3.09 10.88
N ASN A 235 55.70 -4.15 10.07
CA ASN A 235 56.71 -5.19 10.16
C ASN A 235 57.85 -4.91 9.17
N VAL A 236 59.07 -4.75 9.66
CA VAL A 236 60.26 -4.59 8.79
C VAL A 236 60.80 -5.98 8.51
N SER A 237 60.44 -6.57 7.37
CA SER A 237 60.85 -7.94 6.99
C SER A 237 60.46 -9.00 8.05
N SER A 238 61.18 -10.12 8.17
CA SER A 238 60.90 -11.22 9.12
C SER A 238 61.18 -10.88 10.61
N SER A 239 61.26 -9.59 10.97
CA SER A 239 61.53 -9.13 12.33
C SER A 239 60.24 -8.91 13.15
N TRP A 240 60.39 -8.44 14.38
CA TRP A 240 59.28 -8.04 15.23
C TRP A 240 58.66 -6.72 14.75
N PRO A 241 57.35 -6.50 14.96
CA PRO A 241 56.71 -5.24 14.59
C PRO A 241 57.37 -4.08 15.34
N ARG A 242 57.64 -2.99 14.62
CA ARG A 242 58.22 -1.77 15.16
C ARG A 242 57.17 -0.65 15.13
N MET A 243 57.33 0.32 16.03
CA MET A 243 56.39 1.43 16.19
C MET A 243 57.11 2.77 16.09
N TRP A 244 56.52 3.72 15.37
CA TRP A 244 57.01 5.09 15.23
C TRP A 244 55.93 6.09 15.55
N ILE A 245 56.35 7.24 16.08
CA ILE A 245 55.48 8.35 16.44
C ILE A 245 56.07 9.63 15.84
N ARG A 246 55.24 10.44 15.20
CA ARG A 246 55.60 11.78 14.75
C ARG A 246 54.45 12.75 14.89
N ALA A 247 54.78 14.03 14.97
CA ALA A 247 53.81 15.10 14.88
C ALA A 247 53.79 15.68 13.46
N ARG A 248 52.64 16.19 13.07
CA ARG A 248 52.48 17.06 11.89
C ARG A 248 51.89 18.38 12.35
N HIS A 249 52.34 19.47 11.76
CA HIS A 249 51.68 20.78 11.81
C HIS A 249 51.59 21.33 10.38
N ASP A 250 50.38 21.58 9.90
CA ASP A 250 50.08 22.01 8.52
C ASP A 250 50.58 21.03 7.45
N ASN A 251 51.63 21.36 6.68
CA ASN A 251 52.28 20.43 5.75
C ASN A 251 53.69 20.03 6.20
N ASN A 252 54.06 20.41 7.42
CA ASN A 252 55.36 20.11 8.00
C ASN A 252 55.24 18.93 8.95
N TYR A 253 56.11 17.95 8.76
CA TYR A 253 56.20 16.81 9.66
C TYR A 253 57.44 16.94 10.54
N SER A 254 57.31 16.57 11.82
CA SER A 254 58.47 16.39 12.69
C SER A 254 59.32 15.20 12.21
N SER A 255 60.55 15.11 12.70
CA SER A 255 61.31 13.86 12.64
C SER A 255 60.50 12.71 13.24
N GLU A 256 60.71 11.51 12.73
CA GLU A 256 60.11 10.29 13.26
C GLU A 256 60.85 9.82 14.50
N CYS A 257 60.11 9.49 15.55
CA CYS A 257 60.65 8.92 16.78
C CYS A 257 60.24 7.44 16.86
N GLU A 258 61.20 6.54 16.96
CA GLU A 258 60.93 5.13 17.16
C GLU A 258 60.66 4.81 18.63
N VAL A 259 59.68 3.94 18.88
CA VAL A 259 59.43 3.37 20.20
C VAL A 259 60.43 2.23 20.45
N TYR A 260 61.25 2.41 21.47
CA TYR A 260 62.21 1.41 21.91
C TYR A 260 61.57 0.36 22.82
N THR A 261 61.93 -0.89 22.56
CA THR A 261 61.48 -2.12 23.21
C THR A 261 62.70 -2.99 23.50
N THR A 262 62.53 -4.02 24.34
CA THR A 262 63.58 -5.01 24.63
C THR A 262 64.02 -5.82 23.41
N LYS A 263 63.34 -5.70 22.26
CA LYS A 263 63.63 -6.45 21.03
C LYS A 263 64.30 -5.62 19.92
N ASN A 264 64.24 -4.28 19.99
CA ASN A 264 64.88 -3.37 19.01
C ASN A 264 65.89 -2.42 19.67
N THR A 265 66.21 -2.61 20.96
CA THR A 265 67.29 -1.88 21.62
C THR A 265 68.17 -2.78 22.47
N MET A 266 69.44 -2.41 22.56
CA MET A 266 70.41 -2.98 23.49
C MET A 266 70.98 -1.89 24.38
N ARG A 267 71.40 -2.26 25.60
CA ARG A 267 72.22 -1.39 26.45
C ARG A 267 73.66 -1.48 25.99
N SER A 268 74.25 -0.33 25.70
CA SER A 268 75.69 -0.24 25.43
C SER A 268 76.48 -0.23 26.74
N SER A 269 77.79 -0.47 26.64
CA SER A 269 78.70 -0.53 27.80
C SER A 269 78.81 0.80 28.56
N ASP A 270 78.49 1.92 27.90
CA ASP A 270 78.39 3.26 28.47
C ASP A 270 77.06 3.52 29.21
N GLY A 271 76.16 2.53 29.28
CA GLY A 271 74.85 2.63 29.91
C GLY A 271 73.77 3.26 29.03
N THR A 272 74.09 3.73 27.82
CA THR A 272 73.13 4.30 26.87
C THR A 272 72.34 3.21 26.13
N LEU A 273 71.11 3.54 25.74
CA LEU A 273 70.31 2.67 24.87
C LEU A 273 70.68 2.92 23.41
N LYS A 274 70.99 1.86 22.67
CA LYS A 274 71.27 1.90 21.23
C LYS A 274 70.26 1.04 20.48
N ALA A 275 69.80 1.53 19.32
CA ALA A 275 68.98 0.75 18.41
C ALA A 275 69.77 -0.46 17.89
N ILE A 276 69.08 -1.58 17.71
CA ILE A 276 69.62 -2.82 17.12
C ILE A 276 69.37 -2.81 15.61
#